data_AF-A0A935X573-F1
#
_entry.id   AF-A0A935X573-F1
#
_cell.length_a   1.000
_cell.length_b   1.000
_cell.length_c   1.000
_cell.angle_alpha   90.00
_cell.angle_beta   90.00
_cell.angle_gamma   90.00
#
_symmetry.space_group_name_H-M   'P 1'
#
loop_
_entity.id
_entity.type
_entity.pdbx_description
1 polymer ?
#
loop_
_entity_poly.entity_id
_entity_poly.type
_entity_poly.pdbx_seq_one_letter_code
_entity_poly.pdbx_strand_id
1 'polypeptide(L)'
;MNGWRWLGACLLTSAAAFAQAEEKGFTLRDLDVRGKPFLDSETVGKLPQQAPVTVITRQGGWIQIKADKTQGWVRLLSVRLGNPDPARNESSVASVFGAGRRGSSTATVTTGVRGFSEEDLKQAQPNPEEAKKMEGYAAGINSAAFAASGSLTPQNVPYFDAEGQPEGGKK
;
A
#
# COMPACT_ATOMS: atom_id res chain seq x y z
N MET A 1 -61.14 29.41 -0.49
CA MET A 1 -61.14 28.61 0.75
C MET A 1 -60.72 27.19 0.38
N ASN A 2 -59.45 26.90 0.68
CA ASN A 2 -58.92 25.66 1.25
C ASN A 2 -59.16 24.39 0.42
N GLY A 3 -58.16 23.75 -0.21
CA GLY A 3 -56.87 23.36 0.38
C GLY A 3 -56.96 21.90 0.81
N TRP A 4 -55.88 21.13 0.63
CA TRP A 4 -55.74 19.72 1.05
C TRP A 4 -56.50 18.75 0.13
N ARG A 5 -55.87 17.94 -0.73
CA ARG A 5 -55.22 16.67 -0.36
C ARG A 5 -54.37 16.16 -1.53
N TRP A 6 -53.22 16.78 -1.77
CA TRP A 6 -52.10 16.16 -2.50
C TRP A 6 -51.01 15.82 -1.49
N LEU A 7 -51.30 14.88 -0.59
CA LEU A 7 -50.35 14.35 0.38
C LEU A 7 -50.68 12.87 0.61
N GLY A 8 -50.40 12.06 -0.41
CA GLY A 8 -50.30 10.61 -0.30
C GLY A 8 -48.84 10.20 -0.48
N ALA A 9 -48.11 10.24 0.64
CA ALA A 9 -46.83 9.56 0.94
C ALA A 9 -46.17 8.83 -0.25
N CYS A 10 -45.00 9.22 -0.77
CA CYS A 10 -43.75 9.46 -0.04
C CYS A 10 -43.53 8.44 1.10
N LEU A 11 -43.34 7.15 0.77
CA LEU A 11 -42.45 6.24 1.50
C LEU A 11 -42.35 4.86 0.82
N LEU A 12 -41.79 4.80 -0.38
CA LEU A 12 -41.10 3.58 -0.81
C LEU A 12 -39.61 3.85 -0.58
N THR A 13 -39.23 3.81 0.70
CA THR A 13 -37.84 3.80 1.14
C THR A 13 -37.15 2.62 0.48
N SER A 14 -36.33 2.96 -0.50
CA SER A 14 -35.29 2.12 -1.06
C SER A 14 -34.50 1.48 0.09
N ALA A 15 -34.79 0.22 0.39
CA ALA A 15 -33.87 -0.65 1.11
C ALA A 15 -32.76 -0.99 0.11
N ALA A 16 -31.85 -0.05 -0.10
CA ALA A 16 -30.53 -0.36 -0.61
C ALA A 16 -29.92 -1.29 0.44
N ALA A 17 -30.04 -2.59 0.21
CA ALA A 17 -29.25 -3.58 0.91
C ALA A 17 -27.80 -3.20 0.65
N PHE A 18 -27.19 -2.49 1.60
CA PHE A 18 -25.74 -2.40 1.71
C PHE A 18 -25.29 -3.83 1.99
N ALA A 19 -25.15 -4.62 0.93
CA ALA A 19 -24.37 -5.83 0.95
C ALA A 19 -22.95 -5.36 1.30
N GLN A 20 -22.65 -5.34 2.60
CA GLN A 20 -21.28 -5.29 3.07
C GLN A 20 -20.65 -6.52 2.45
N ALA A 21 -19.85 -6.33 1.40
CA ALA A 21 -19.11 -7.41 0.80
C ALA A 21 -18.32 -8.07 1.92
N GLU A 22 -18.68 -9.31 2.26
CA GLU A 22 -18.04 -10.06 3.31
C GLU A 22 -16.64 -10.44 2.81
N GLU A 23 -15.68 -9.56 3.06
CA GLU A 23 -14.32 -9.69 2.58
C GLU A 23 -13.57 -10.70 3.44
N LYS A 24 -13.35 -11.89 2.86
CA LYS A 24 -12.51 -12.92 3.47
C LYS A 24 -11.04 -12.61 3.28
N GLY A 25 -10.26 -12.93 4.29
CA GLY A 25 -8.82 -12.80 4.28
C GLY A 25 -8.15 -13.76 5.25
N PHE A 26 -6.86 -13.56 5.47
CA PHE A 26 -6.07 -14.35 6.39
C PHE A 26 -5.01 -13.49 7.09
N THR A 27 -4.59 -13.93 8.27
CA THR A 27 -3.54 -13.25 9.05
C THR A 27 -2.16 -13.52 8.45
N LEU A 28 -1.28 -12.51 8.47
CA LEU A 28 0.07 -12.61 7.92
C LEU A 28 1.10 -13.17 8.91
N ARG A 29 0.81 -13.08 10.21
CA ARG A 29 1.66 -13.46 11.33
C ARG A 29 0.81 -13.70 12.56
N ASP A 30 1.40 -14.24 13.62
CA ASP A 30 0.77 -14.32 14.94
C ASP A 30 0.45 -12.92 15.46
N LEU A 31 -0.81 -12.70 15.85
CA LEU A 31 -1.28 -11.38 16.25
C LEU A 31 -2.30 -11.45 17.39
N ASP A 32 -2.23 -10.42 18.23
CA ASP A 32 -3.18 -10.18 19.30
C ASP A 32 -4.39 -9.40 18.76
N VAL A 33 -5.59 -9.93 18.97
CA VAL A 33 -6.85 -9.28 18.64
C VAL A 33 -7.23 -8.32 19.77
N ARG A 34 -7.52 -7.06 19.44
CA ARG A 34 -7.82 -6.01 20.42
C ARG A 34 -9.31 -5.74 20.53
N GLY A 35 -9.78 -5.31 21.70
CA GLY A 35 -11.19 -4.95 21.91
C GLY A 35 -11.60 -3.66 21.18
N LYS A 36 -10.67 -2.71 21.01
CA LYS A 36 -10.88 -1.40 20.38
C LYS A 36 -9.76 -1.10 19.36
N PRO A 37 -9.97 -0.16 18.41
CA PRO A 37 -8.97 0.23 17.42
C PRO A 37 -7.87 1.14 18.00
N PHE A 38 -7.24 0.71 19.11
CA PHE A 38 -6.16 1.41 19.79
C PHE A 38 -5.05 0.43 20.20
N LEU A 39 -3.81 0.92 20.29
CA LEU A 39 -2.62 0.11 20.60
C LEU A 39 -2.59 -0.37 22.06
N ASP A 40 -3.14 0.42 22.95
CA ASP A 40 -3.22 0.26 24.39
C ASP A 40 -4.54 -0.41 24.84
N SER A 41 -5.40 -0.77 23.90
CA SER A 41 -6.62 -1.54 24.18
C SER A 41 -6.29 -2.92 24.73
N GLU A 42 -7.19 -3.46 25.54
CA GLU A 42 -7.15 -4.84 26.00
C GLU A 42 -7.12 -5.83 24.82
N THR A 43 -6.37 -6.92 25.01
CA THR A 43 -6.29 -8.06 24.08
C THR A 43 -7.42 -9.04 24.40
N VAL A 44 -8.35 -9.20 23.46
CA VAL A 44 -9.53 -10.08 23.57
C VAL A 44 -9.28 -11.49 23.02
N GLY A 45 -8.16 -11.71 22.33
CA GLY A 45 -7.78 -13.02 21.82
C GLY A 45 -6.46 -13.00 21.05
N LYS A 46 -6.04 -14.18 20.59
CA LYS A 46 -4.86 -14.34 19.74
C LYS A 46 -5.21 -15.16 18.52
N LEU A 47 -4.65 -14.78 17.37
CA LEU A 47 -4.79 -15.52 16.13
C LEU A 47 -3.42 -15.95 15.63
N PRO A 48 -3.25 -17.22 15.22
CA PRO A 48 -2.01 -17.67 14.61
C PRO A 48 -1.85 -17.08 13.21
N GLN A 49 -0.65 -17.21 12.64
CA GLN A 49 -0.37 -16.94 11.24
C GLN A 49 -1.27 -17.77 10.31
N GLN A 50 -1.66 -17.19 9.16
CA GLN A 50 -2.53 -17.80 8.15
C GLN A 50 -3.93 -18.20 8.63
N ALA A 51 -4.38 -17.70 9.79
CA ALA A 51 -5.73 -17.91 10.27
C ALA A 51 -6.73 -17.22 9.34
N PRO A 52 -7.80 -17.91 8.88
CA PRO A 52 -8.84 -17.31 8.07
C PRO A 52 -9.66 -16.32 8.90
N VAL A 53 -9.94 -15.15 8.34
CA VAL A 53 -10.70 -14.08 9.00
C VAL A 53 -11.67 -13.44 8.02
N THR A 54 -12.81 -12.99 8.54
CA THR A 54 -13.75 -12.15 7.81
C THR A 54 -13.61 -10.71 8.28
N VAL A 55 -13.49 -9.76 7.35
CA VAL A 55 -13.49 -8.33 7.65
C VAL A 55 -14.93 -7.83 7.78
N ILE A 56 -15.24 -7.22 8.93
CA ILE A 56 -16.55 -6.61 9.21
C ILE A 56 -16.54 -5.13 8.85
N THR A 57 -15.53 -4.41 9.31
CA THR A 57 -15.40 -2.96 9.06
C THR A 57 -13.95 -2.50 9.13
N ARG A 58 -13.69 -1.29 8.66
CA ARG A 58 -12.37 -0.67 8.63
C ARG A 58 -12.45 0.72 9.25
N GLN A 59 -11.50 1.04 10.13
CA GLN A 59 -11.42 2.34 10.77
C GLN A 59 -9.95 2.78 10.83
N GLY A 60 -9.57 3.67 9.92
CA GLY A 60 -8.19 4.16 9.80
C GLY A 60 -7.20 3.01 9.59
N GLY A 61 -6.18 2.92 10.46
CA GLY A 61 -5.16 1.86 10.44
C GLY A 61 -5.60 0.52 11.02
N TRP A 62 -6.88 0.36 11.34
CA TRP A 62 -7.45 -0.82 11.99
C TRP A 62 -8.58 -1.43 11.17
N ILE A 63 -8.76 -2.73 11.33
CA ILE A 63 -9.88 -3.47 10.77
C ILE A 63 -10.51 -4.32 11.86
N GLN A 64 -11.83 -4.34 11.89
CA GLN A 64 -12.56 -5.24 12.74
C GLN A 64 -12.75 -6.54 11.98
N ILE A 65 -12.30 -7.63 12.58
CA ILE A 65 -12.37 -8.97 12.02
C ILE A 65 -13.22 -9.89 12.89
N LYS A 66 -13.75 -10.93 12.26
CA LYS A 66 -14.37 -12.08 12.92
C LYS A 66 -13.61 -13.33 12.49
N ALA A 67 -13.15 -14.10 13.48
CA ALA A 67 -12.38 -15.33 13.31
C ALA A 67 -12.94 -16.39 14.25
N ASP A 68 -13.59 -17.43 13.72
CA ASP A 68 -14.31 -18.46 14.46
C ASP A 68 -15.20 -17.90 15.59
N LYS A 69 -14.70 -17.91 16.83
CA LYS A 69 -15.39 -17.43 18.04
C LYS A 69 -14.88 -16.09 18.57
N THR A 70 -13.86 -15.51 17.94
CA THR A 70 -13.21 -14.27 18.37
C THR A 70 -13.55 -13.14 17.39
N GLN A 71 -14.00 -12.01 17.91
CA GLN A 71 -14.23 -10.79 17.14
C GLN A 71 -13.50 -9.64 17.79
N GLY A 72 -12.83 -8.82 16.99
CA GLY A 72 -12.13 -7.64 17.50
C GLY A 72 -11.31 -6.94 16.43
N TRP A 73 -10.41 -6.08 16.85
CA TRP A 73 -9.65 -5.17 16.02
C TRP A 73 -8.21 -5.63 15.84
N VAL A 74 -7.73 -5.58 14.61
CA VAL A 74 -6.35 -5.88 14.23
C VAL A 74 -5.82 -4.79 13.31
N ARG A 75 -4.50 -4.70 13.17
CA ARG A 75 -3.87 -3.73 12.27
C ARG A 75 -4.20 -4.09 10.82
N LEU A 76 -4.56 -3.07 10.02
CA LEU A 76 -4.88 -3.23 8.60
C LEU A 76 -3.80 -4.00 7.84
N LEU A 77 -2.53 -3.69 8.09
CA LEU A 77 -1.38 -4.32 7.43
C LEU A 77 -1.05 -5.73 7.93
N SER A 78 -1.81 -6.27 8.88
CA SER A 78 -1.61 -7.63 9.41
C SER A 78 -2.53 -8.67 8.80
N VAL A 79 -3.50 -8.25 7.98
CA VAL A 79 -4.44 -9.12 7.29
C VAL A 79 -4.33 -8.91 5.79
N ARG A 80 -4.32 -10.01 5.04
CA ARG A 80 -4.37 -9.99 3.59
C ARG A 80 -5.70 -10.53 3.12
N LEU A 81 -6.34 -9.84 2.19
CA LEU A 81 -7.59 -10.28 1.60
C LEU A 81 -7.35 -11.37 0.56
N GLY A 82 -8.32 -12.26 0.41
CA GLY A 82 -8.27 -13.40 -0.51
C GLY A 82 -7.88 -14.72 0.17
N ASN A 83 -7.53 -15.71 -0.64
CA ASN A 83 -7.19 -17.04 -0.16
C ASN A 83 -5.70 -17.13 0.27
N PRO A 84 -5.39 -17.85 1.36
CA PRO A 84 -4.02 -18.08 1.80
C PRO A 84 -3.21 -19.00 0.87
N ASP A 85 -3.89 -19.76 0.01
CA ASP A 85 -3.26 -20.65 -0.98
C ASP A 85 -2.88 -19.85 -2.24
N PRO A 86 -1.58 -19.70 -2.56
CA PRO A 86 -1.13 -18.98 -3.75
C PRO A 86 -1.56 -19.66 -5.06
N ALA A 87 -1.77 -20.99 -5.06
CA ALA A 87 -2.16 -21.73 -6.26
C ALA A 87 -3.64 -21.52 -6.64
N ARG A 88 -4.48 -21.20 -5.65
CA ARG A 88 -5.92 -20.88 -5.84
C ARG A 88 -6.22 -19.37 -5.82
N ASN A 89 -5.18 -18.53 -5.93
CA ASN A 89 -5.32 -17.08 -6.07
C ASN A 89 -5.50 -16.66 -7.54
N GLU A 90 -6.19 -17.51 -8.31
CA GLU A 90 -6.54 -17.31 -9.72
C GLU A 90 -7.65 -16.27 -9.93
N SER A 91 -8.17 -15.68 -8.84
CA SER A 91 -9.14 -14.59 -8.88
C SER A 91 -8.54 -13.19 -8.98
N SER A 92 -7.22 -13.04 -9.16
CA SER A 92 -6.54 -11.76 -8.93
C SER A 92 -5.69 -11.19 -10.06
N VAL A 93 -5.77 -11.73 -11.28
CA VAL A 93 -5.28 -11.01 -12.47
C VAL A 93 -6.40 -10.16 -13.06
N ALA A 94 -7.63 -10.68 -13.10
CA ALA A 94 -8.80 -9.92 -13.56
C ALA A 94 -9.21 -8.78 -12.61
N SER A 95 -8.93 -8.86 -11.30
CA SER A 95 -9.16 -7.72 -10.37
C SER A 95 -8.04 -6.69 -10.39
N VAL A 96 -6.85 -7.05 -10.90
CA VAL A 96 -5.76 -6.11 -11.24
C VAL A 96 -6.02 -5.41 -12.57
N PHE A 97 -6.67 -6.09 -13.53
CA PHE A 97 -6.93 -5.55 -14.87
C PHE A 97 -8.37 -5.06 -15.13
N GLY A 98 -9.35 -5.34 -14.27
CA GLY A 98 -10.76 -5.18 -14.61
C GLY A 98 -11.74 -5.22 -13.45
N ALA A 99 -11.69 -4.22 -12.58
CA ALA A 99 -12.86 -3.74 -11.83
C ALA A 99 -12.69 -2.26 -11.53
N GLY A 100 -13.51 -1.43 -12.19
CA GLY A 100 -13.44 0.03 -12.23
C GLY A 100 -12.83 0.75 -11.02
N ARG A 101 -11.77 1.50 -11.28
CA ARG A 101 -11.32 2.71 -10.56
C ARG A 101 -11.40 2.65 -9.02
N ARG A 102 -10.33 2.16 -8.39
CA ARG A 102 -9.76 2.74 -7.16
C ARG A 102 -8.25 2.57 -7.19
N GLY A 103 -7.53 3.68 -7.12
CA GLY A 103 -6.07 3.73 -7.22
C GLY A 103 -5.40 2.83 -6.20
N SER A 104 -4.72 1.80 -6.68
CA SER A 104 -3.79 1.01 -5.90
C SER A 104 -2.46 1.03 -6.64
N SER A 105 -1.63 2.00 -6.28
CA SER A 105 -0.20 1.99 -6.53
C SER A 105 0.41 0.75 -5.86
N THR A 106 0.44 -0.38 -6.55
CA THR A 106 1.16 -1.58 -6.09
C THR A 106 2.66 -1.33 -6.24
N ALA A 107 3.22 -0.57 -5.31
CA ALA A 107 3.78 -1.17 -4.12
C ALA A 107 5.02 -2.08 -4.23
N THR A 108 5.46 -2.57 -5.40
CA THR A 108 6.64 -3.46 -5.44
C THR A 108 7.94 -2.67 -5.55
N VAL A 109 8.70 -2.68 -4.45
CA VAL A 109 10.02 -2.05 -4.26
C VAL A 109 11.04 -3.19 -4.29
N THR A 110 12.00 -3.14 -5.20
CA THR A 110 13.37 -3.61 -4.88
C THR A 110 14.42 -3.17 -5.91
N THR A 111 14.06 -2.79 -7.14
CA THR A 111 15.02 -2.24 -8.12
C THR A 111 14.29 -1.38 -9.15
N GLY A 112 14.19 -0.07 -8.90
CA GLY A 112 14.17 1.00 -9.93
C GLY A 112 13.11 1.05 -11.03
N VAL A 113 12.20 0.09 -11.20
CA VAL A 113 11.24 0.13 -12.30
C VAL A 113 9.83 -0.07 -11.76
N ARG A 114 9.19 1.03 -11.35
CA ARG A 114 7.76 1.05 -11.10
C ARG A 114 7.13 2.10 -11.99
N GLY A 115 6.41 1.64 -13.01
CA GLY A 115 5.65 2.52 -13.92
C GLY A 115 6.33 2.85 -15.24
N PHE A 116 7.46 2.21 -15.57
CA PHE A 116 8.10 2.29 -16.88
C PHE A 116 8.15 0.89 -17.50
N SER A 117 7.73 0.76 -18.77
CA SER A 117 7.86 -0.47 -19.55
C SER A 117 9.28 -0.61 -20.13
N GLU A 118 9.66 -1.81 -20.60
CA GLU A 118 10.96 -2.02 -21.25
C GLU A 118 11.10 -1.15 -22.51
N GLU A 119 9.99 -0.84 -23.16
CA GLU A 119 9.88 0.04 -24.32
C GLU A 119 10.13 1.51 -23.94
N ASP A 120 9.56 1.96 -22.82
CA ASP A 120 9.79 3.31 -22.30
C ASP A 120 11.26 3.52 -21.94
N LEU A 121 11.93 2.48 -21.41
CA LEU A 121 13.35 2.52 -21.09
C LEU A 121 14.25 2.57 -22.34
N LYS A 122 13.88 1.89 -23.42
CA LYS A 122 14.61 1.95 -24.70
C LYS A 122 14.47 3.29 -25.41
N GLN A 123 13.35 3.97 -25.20
CA GLN A 123 13.07 5.29 -25.78
C GLN A 123 13.49 6.45 -24.86
N ALA A 124 13.90 6.16 -23.63
CA ALA A 124 14.33 7.18 -22.69
C ALA A 124 15.54 7.93 -23.24
N GLN A 125 15.38 9.23 -23.44
CA GLN A 125 16.45 10.13 -23.83
C GLN A 125 16.92 10.94 -22.63
N PRO A 126 18.24 11.16 -22.47
CA PRO A 126 18.77 12.04 -21.44
C PRO A 126 18.17 13.45 -21.57
N ASN A 127 17.74 14.05 -20.45
CA ASN A 127 17.32 15.44 -20.41
C ASN A 127 18.45 16.31 -19.81
N PRO A 128 19.28 16.96 -20.65
CA PRO A 128 20.44 17.72 -20.18
C PRO A 128 20.07 18.95 -19.35
N GLU A 129 18.88 19.53 -19.58
CA GLU A 129 18.39 20.69 -18.83
C GLU A 129 18.08 20.35 -17.37
N GLU A 130 17.53 19.14 -17.12
CA GLU A 130 17.28 18.67 -15.76
C GLU A 130 18.55 18.15 -15.07
N ALA A 131 19.49 17.57 -15.81
CA ALA A 131 20.81 17.22 -15.26
C ALA A 131 21.53 18.46 -14.71
N LYS A 132 21.51 19.57 -15.45
CA LYS A 132 22.09 20.85 -15.01
C LYS A 132 21.41 21.44 -13.77
N LYS A 133 20.09 21.23 -13.61
CA LYS A 133 19.38 21.61 -12.38
C LYS A 133 19.80 20.73 -11.20
N MET A 134 20.02 19.44 -11.41
CA MET A 134 20.52 18.53 -10.37
C MET A 134 21.94 18.86 -9.92
N GLU A 135 22.81 19.31 -10.82
CA GLU A 135 24.16 19.80 -10.47
C GLU A 135 24.10 20.94 -9.44
N GLY A 136 23.06 21.79 -9.52
CA GLY A 136 22.83 22.85 -8.52
C GLY A 136 22.44 22.35 -7.12
N TYR A 137 22.00 21.09 -6.99
CA TYR A 137 21.69 20.43 -5.72
C TYR A 137 22.82 19.51 -5.24
N ALA A 138 23.94 19.43 -5.98
CA ALA A 138 25.11 18.67 -5.54
C ALA A 138 25.54 19.15 -4.15
N ALA A 139 25.70 18.19 -3.22
CA ALA A 139 25.87 18.49 -1.81
C ALA A 139 27.05 19.43 -1.56
N GLY A 140 26.75 20.63 -1.05
CA GLY A 140 27.76 21.60 -0.66
C GLY A 140 28.63 21.13 0.52
N ILE A 141 29.66 21.93 0.81
CA ILE A 141 30.80 21.76 1.74
C ILE A 141 30.47 21.11 3.11
N ASN A 142 29.20 21.04 3.53
CA ASN A 142 28.73 20.42 4.78
C ASN A 142 28.50 18.90 4.74
N SER A 143 28.57 18.26 3.58
CA SER A 143 28.43 16.79 3.47
C SER A 143 29.54 16.04 4.23
N ALA A 144 30.76 16.58 4.27
CA ALA A 144 31.88 16.00 5.00
C ALA A 144 31.71 16.07 6.53
N ALA A 145 31.18 17.18 7.06
CA ALA A 145 30.91 17.34 8.48
C ALA A 145 29.77 16.42 8.97
N PHE A 146 28.73 16.22 8.14
CA PHE A 146 27.65 15.27 8.40
C PHE A 146 28.15 13.81 8.35
N ALA A 147 29.02 13.48 7.41
CA ALA A 147 29.63 12.15 7.34
C ALA A 147 30.49 11.84 8.59
N ALA A 148 31.23 12.84 9.07
CA ALA A 148 32.05 12.73 10.28
C ALA A 148 31.20 12.55 11.55
N SER A 149 30.08 13.27 11.69
CA SER A 149 29.20 13.12 12.87
C SER A 149 28.47 11.76 12.89
N GLY A 150 28.19 11.19 11.71
CA GLY A 150 27.53 9.89 11.58
C GLY A 150 28.46 8.67 11.66
N SER A 151 29.78 8.84 11.87
CA SER A 151 30.78 7.76 11.77
C SER A 151 30.67 6.95 10.47
N LEU A 152 30.36 7.64 9.36
CA LEU A 152 30.15 6.99 8.06
C LEU A 152 31.49 6.70 7.38
N THR A 153 31.68 5.48 6.90
CA THR A 153 32.85 5.11 6.08
C THR A 153 32.64 5.50 4.62
N PRO A 154 33.60 6.19 3.98
CA PRO A 154 33.50 6.53 2.56
C PRO A 154 33.49 5.25 1.71
N GLN A 155 32.61 5.21 0.72
CA GLN A 155 32.55 4.16 -0.30
C GLN A 155 32.82 4.80 -1.66
N ASN A 156 33.83 4.29 -2.37
CA ASN A 156 34.16 4.77 -3.71
C ASN A 156 33.29 4.02 -4.73
N VAL A 157 32.33 4.72 -5.33
CA VAL A 157 31.48 4.17 -6.38
C VAL A 157 32.00 4.68 -7.72
N PRO A 158 32.39 3.79 -8.65
CA PRO A 158 32.82 4.21 -9.98
C PRO A 158 31.65 4.86 -10.71
N TYR A 159 31.92 5.99 -11.36
CA TYR A 159 31.00 6.59 -12.31
C TYR A 159 31.04 5.77 -13.60
N PHE A 160 29.93 5.71 -14.33
CA PHE A 160 29.84 5.03 -15.61
C PHE A 160 29.54 6.05 -16.69
N ASP A 161 30.16 5.90 -17.85
CA ASP A 161 29.89 6.72 -19.03
C ASP A 161 28.53 6.34 -19.66
N ALA A 162 28.13 7.09 -20.69
CA ALA A 162 26.87 6.86 -21.40
C ALA A 162 26.81 5.47 -22.06
N GLU A 163 27.97 4.84 -22.27
CA GLU A 163 28.15 3.52 -22.85
C GLU A 163 28.18 2.40 -21.77
N GLY A 164 28.05 2.76 -20.49
CA GLY A 164 28.01 1.82 -19.37
C GLY A 164 29.39 1.26 -18.99
N GLN A 165 30.48 1.86 -19.45
CA GLN A 165 31.83 1.55 -19.00
C GLN A 165 32.18 2.39 -17.77
N PRO A 166 32.92 1.84 -16.80
CA PRO A 166 33.36 2.62 -15.65
C PRO A 166 34.29 3.72 -16.14
N GLU A 167 33.88 4.99 -15.98
CA GLU A 167 34.77 6.12 -16.18
C GLU A 167 35.90 5.99 -15.17
N GLY A 168 37.08 5.62 -15.68
CA GLY A 168 38.30 5.53 -14.90
C GLY A 168 38.55 6.87 -14.24
N GLY A 169 38.25 6.94 -12.93
CA GLY A 169 38.18 8.18 -12.16
C GLY A 169 39.33 9.12 -12.45
N LYS A 170 39.03 10.20 -13.16
CA LYS A 170 39.88 11.38 -13.19
C LYS A 170 39.27 12.39 -12.24
N LYS A 171 40.02 12.62 -11.17
CA LYS A 171 39.81 13.70 -10.20
C LYS A 171 39.71 15.06 -10.88
#